data_AF-A0A920U3L2-F1
#
_entry.id   AF-A0A920U3L2-F1
#
_cell.length_a   1.000
_cell.length_b   1.000
_cell.length_c   1.000
_cell.angle_alpha   90.00
_cell.angle_beta   90.00
_cell.angle_gamma   90.00
#
_symmetry.space_group_name_H-M   'P 1'
#
loop_
_entity.id
_entity.type
_entity.pdbx_description
1 polymer ?
#
loop_
_entity_poly.entity_id
_entity_poly.type
_entity_poly.pdbx_seq_one_letter_code
_entity_poly.pdbx_strand_id
1 'polypeptide(L)'
;MIRPGWLISGCPIEGGLRAGPGHRGIEQFYDRVIRAGVMPLSAGGDHCISLPIMRAISRQLGEPVGMVHFDAHCDTGPELFGHKHHHGGPFRVAVEDGVLDPKRPIQIGTRGVQRNRYGGSATSPV
;
A
#
# COMPACT_ATOMS: atom_id res chain seq x y z
N MET A 1 1.58 1.13 -21.78
CA MET A 1 1.89 2.38 -22.51
C MET A 1 2.15 3.48 -21.48
N ILE A 2 3.42 3.79 -21.20
CA ILE A 2 3.84 4.81 -20.23
C ILE A 2 3.73 6.17 -20.93
N ARG A 3 3.03 7.15 -20.33
CA ARG A 3 2.89 8.50 -20.92
C ARG A 3 4.21 9.28 -20.81
N PRO A 4 4.65 10.00 -21.86
CA PRO A 4 5.85 10.83 -21.81
C PRO A 4 5.57 12.13 -21.03
N GLY A 5 6.42 12.48 -20.07
CA GLY A 5 6.26 13.69 -19.22
C GLY A 5 6.98 13.69 -17.87
N TRP A 6 7.70 12.61 -17.51
CA TRP A 6 8.43 12.46 -16.24
C TRP A 6 9.72 13.32 -16.13
N LEU A 7 9.67 14.60 -16.49
CA LEU A 7 10.78 15.53 -16.22
C LEU A 7 10.49 16.29 -14.92
N ILE A 8 11.19 15.93 -13.84
CA ILE A 8 11.11 16.62 -12.55
C ILE A 8 11.86 17.95 -12.67
N SER A 9 11.12 19.03 -12.94
CA SER A 9 11.62 20.39 -12.81
C SER A 9 10.70 21.16 -11.87
N GLY A 10 11.10 21.26 -10.61
CA GLY A 10 10.65 22.34 -9.73
C GLY A 10 9.68 21.99 -8.59
N CYS A 11 9.62 20.76 -8.08
CA CYS A 11 8.93 20.53 -6.81
C CYS A 11 9.82 21.04 -5.66
N PRO A 12 9.48 22.15 -4.97
CA PRO A 12 10.31 22.67 -3.89
C PRO A 12 10.16 21.72 -2.70
N ILE A 13 11.26 21.12 -2.28
CA ILE A 13 11.33 20.33 -1.04
C ILE A 13 11.54 21.30 0.14
N GLU A 14 10.67 22.29 0.27
CA GLU A 14 10.67 23.21 1.41
C GLU A 14 9.39 23.01 2.21
N GLY A 15 9.51 22.26 3.30
CA GLY A 15 8.42 21.97 4.21
C GLY A 15 8.86 20.97 5.25
N GLY A 16 9.39 21.47 6.37
CA GLY A 16 9.76 20.66 7.53
C GLY A 16 8.65 19.66 7.87
N LEU A 17 9.01 18.38 7.93
CA LEU A 17 8.16 17.26 8.26
C LEU A 17 7.59 17.42 9.68
N ARG A 18 6.48 18.13 9.82
CA ARG A 18 5.55 17.89 10.94
C ARG A 18 4.54 16.83 10.48
N ALA A 19 5.02 15.60 10.34
CA ALA A 19 4.16 14.44 10.15
C ALA A 19 3.40 14.16 11.46
N GLY A 20 2.07 14.23 11.42
CA GLY A 20 1.24 13.67 12.48
C GLY A 20 1.43 12.14 12.60
N PRO A 21 0.88 11.50 13.64
CA PRO A 21 1.25 10.13 14.02
C PRO A 21 0.74 9.11 12.99
N GLY A 22 1.64 8.29 12.44
CA GLY A 22 1.30 7.08 11.68
C GLY A 22 0.70 7.28 10.28
N HIS A 23 -0.23 6.41 9.89
CA HIS A 23 -0.79 6.29 8.53
C HIS A 23 -1.32 7.61 7.95
N ARG A 24 -1.96 8.45 8.77
CA ARG A 24 -2.54 9.73 8.32
C ARG A 24 -1.48 10.69 7.77
N GLY A 25 -0.31 10.74 8.39
CA GLY A 25 0.79 11.59 7.93
C GLY A 25 1.31 11.16 6.55
N ILE A 26 1.39 9.84 6.34
CA ILE A 26 1.78 9.25 5.05
C ILE A 26 0.72 9.59 3.98
N GLU A 27 -0.56 9.36 4.26
CA GLU A 27 -1.64 9.69 3.29
C GLU A 27 -1.60 11.15 2.84
N GLN A 28 -1.45 12.09 3.79
CA GLN A 28 -1.39 13.52 3.48
C GLN A 28 -0.14 13.92 2.68
N PHE A 29 0.98 13.27 2.92
CA PHE A 29 2.19 13.50 2.14
C PHE A 29 2.00 13.03 0.69
N TYR A 30 1.50 11.81 0.49
CA TYR A 30 1.29 11.26 -0.84
C TYR A 30 0.19 11.98 -1.61
N ASP A 31 -0.85 12.50 -0.94
CA ASP A 31 -1.83 13.38 -1.59
C ASP A 31 -1.16 14.59 -2.27
N ARG A 32 -0.20 15.23 -1.59
CA ARG A 32 0.53 16.38 -2.16
C ARG A 32 1.40 15.96 -3.34
N VAL A 33 2.12 14.85 -3.20
CA VAL A 33 3.01 14.31 -4.27
C VAL A 33 2.21 13.97 -5.52
N ILE A 34 1.11 13.24 -5.37
CA ILE A 34 0.29 12.78 -6.51
C ILE A 34 -0.44 13.97 -7.15
N ARG A 35 -0.95 14.93 -6.37
CA ARG A 35 -1.55 16.17 -6.90
C ARG A 35 -0.58 17.03 -7.70
N ALA A 36 0.71 16.94 -7.41
CA ALA A 36 1.75 17.59 -8.20
C ALA A 36 2.06 16.86 -9.52
N GLY A 37 1.36 15.75 -9.83
CA GLY A 37 1.60 14.95 -11.03
C GLY A 37 2.86 14.07 -10.93
N VAL A 38 3.40 13.87 -9.73
CA VAL A 38 4.62 13.09 -9.50
C VAL A 38 4.28 11.61 -9.22
N MET A 39 5.00 10.67 -9.85
CA MET A 39 4.93 9.24 -9.56
C MET A 39 5.83 8.98 -8.36
N PRO A 40 5.24 8.57 -7.24
CA PRO A 40 6.02 8.37 -6.04
C PRO A 40 6.87 7.09 -6.16
N LEU A 41 8.15 7.22 -5.84
CA LEU A 41 9.01 6.10 -5.46
C LEU A 41 9.28 6.21 -3.96
N SER A 42 8.99 5.14 -3.23
CA SER A 42 9.00 5.15 -1.77
C SER A 42 10.11 4.24 -1.27
N ALA A 43 11.02 4.77 -0.44
CA ALA A 43 11.93 3.96 0.35
C ALA A 43 11.36 3.85 1.77
N GLY A 44 10.98 2.64 2.15
CA GLY A 44 10.14 2.41 3.32
C GLY A 44 10.86 2.26 4.66
N GLY A 45 10.03 2.07 5.69
CA GLY A 45 10.31 1.26 6.88
C GLY A 45 9.71 -0.14 6.68
N ASP A 46 8.94 -0.67 7.65
CA ASP A 46 8.22 -1.95 7.46
C ASP A 46 7.03 -1.84 6.48
N HIS A 47 6.36 -2.98 6.21
CA HIS A 47 5.30 -3.07 5.21
C HIS A 47 3.99 -2.34 5.57
N CYS A 48 3.85 -1.78 6.79
CA CYS A 48 2.66 -1.03 7.19
C CYS A 48 2.44 0.23 6.32
N ILE A 49 3.51 0.79 5.74
CA ILE A 49 3.43 2.01 4.93
C ILE A 49 2.65 1.82 3.62
N SER A 50 2.50 0.57 3.14
CA SER A 50 1.85 0.30 1.86
C SER A 50 0.38 0.71 1.85
N LEU A 51 -0.36 0.42 2.93
CA LEU A 51 -1.78 0.75 3.04
C LEU A 51 -2.07 2.26 2.89
N PRO A 52 -1.46 3.17 3.67
CA PRO A 52 -1.71 4.60 3.50
C PRO A 52 -1.24 5.15 2.15
N ILE A 53 -0.16 4.62 1.57
CA ILE A 53 0.28 5.01 0.22
C ILE A 53 -0.79 4.62 -0.81
N MET A 54 -1.28 3.38 -0.76
CA MET A 54 -2.31 2.89 -1.66
C MET A 54 -3.62 3.68 -1.51
N ARG A 55 -4.01 4.06 -0.29
CA ARG A 55 -5.18 4.91 -0.05
C ARG A 55 -5.08 6.26 -0.74
N ALA A 56 -3.91 6.92 -0.65
CA ALA A 56 -3.68 8.18 -1.33
C ALA A 56 -3.77 8.04 -2.86
N ILE A 57 -3.18 6.97 -3.41
CA ILE A 57 -3.22 6.67 -4.86
C ILE A 57 -4.64 6.38 -5.32
N SER A 58 -5.33 5.43 -4.66
CA SER A 58 -6.70 5.03 -5.02
C SER A 58 -7.66 6.22 -4.98
N ARG A 59 -7.54 7.09 -3.97
CA ARG A 59 -8.35 8.31 -3.85
C ARG A 59 -8.17 9.26 -5.03
N GLN A 60 -6.94 9.43 -5.54
CA GLN A 60 -6.70 10.30 -6.70
C GLN A 60 -7.07 9.64 -8.03
N LEU A 61 -6.98 8.31 -8.13
CA LEU A 61 -7.43 7.58 -9.31
C LEU A 61 -8.96 7.47 -9.38
N GLY A 62 -9.65 7.55 -8.24
CA GLY A 62 -11.10 7.33 -8.15
C GLY A 62 -11.50 5.86 -8.29
N GLU A 63 -10.54 4.94 -8.25
CA GLU A 63 -10.76 3.49 -8.36
C GLU A 63 -9.78 2.71 -7.47
N PRO A 64 -10.08 1.44 -7.13
CA PRO A 64 -9.15 0.57 -6.43
C PRO A 64 -7.91 0.29 -7.29
N VAL A 65 -6.74 0.21 -6.65
CA VAL A 65 -5.48 -0.10 -7.33
C VAL A 65 -5.33 -1.59 -7.60
N GLY A 66 -4.56 -1.94 -8.64
CA GLY A 66 -3.96 -3.27 -8.77
C GLY A 66 -2.59 -3.32 -8.08
N MET A 67 -2.06 -4.53 -7.87
CA MET A 67 -0.80 -4.73 -7.15
C MET A 67 0.05 -5.83 -7.79
N VAL A 68 1.35 -5.58 -7.92
CA VAL A 68 2.36 -6.62 -8.11
C VAL A 68 3.24 -6.60 -6.88
N HIS A 69 3.26 -7.70 -6.13
CA HIS A 69 3.86 -7.79 -4.81
C HIS A 69 4.94 -8.87 -4.81
N PHE A 70 6.17 -8.45 -4.54
CA PHE A 70 7.32 -9.33 -4.41
C PHE A 70 7.66 -9.48 -2.94
N ASP A 71 7.35 -10.63 -2.36
CA ASP A 71 7.59 -10.90 -0.94
C ASP A 71 7.53 -12.39 -0.67
N ALA A 72 8.21 -12.83 0.38
CA ALA A 72 8.06 -14.18 0.91
C ALA A 72 6.69 -14.38 1.58
N HIS A 73 6.06 -13.32 2.07
CA HIS A 73 4.80 -13.38 2.80
C HIS A 73 3.68 -12.69 2.01
N CYS A 74 2.44 -13.13 2.21
CA CYS A 74 1.30 -12.53 1.51
C CYS A 74 0.80 -11.24 2.13
N ASP A 75 1.15 -11.01 3.39
CA ASP A 75 0.76 -9.82 4.15
C ASP A 75 -0.76 -9.57 4.16
N THR A 76 -1.51 -10.68 4.25
CA THR A 76 -2.98 -10.76 4.32
C THR A 76 -3.48 -11.31 5.66
N GLY A 77 -2.63 -11.28 6.70
CA GLY A 77 -2.92 -11.82 8.02
C GLY A 77 -4.12 -11.14 8.70
N PRO A 78 -4.78 -11.85 9.65
CA PRO A 78 -5.79 -11.27 10.51
C PRO A 78 -5.15 -10.32 11.54
N GLU A 79 -5.99 -9.66 12.34
CA GLU A 79 -5.54 -8.80 13.43
C GLU A 79 -4.52 -9.50 14.34
N LEU A 80 -3.49 -8.75 14.71
CA LEU A 80 -2.40 -9.23 15.56
C LEU A 80 -2.45 -8.47 16.89
N PHE A 81 -2.57 -9.19 18.01
CA PHE A 81 -2.67 -8.61 19.36
C PHE A 81 -3.77 -7.53 19.49
N GLY A 82 -4.90 -7.68 18.78
CA GLY A 82 -6.00 -6.70 18.77
C GLY A 82 -5.73 -5.46 17.90
N HIS A 83 -4.65 -5.47 17.10
CA HIS A 83 -4.33 -4.40 16.17
C HIS A 83 -4.57 -4.83 14.72
N LYS A 84 -5.45 -4.10 14.03
CA LYS A 84 -5.74 -4.28 12.60
C LYS A 84 -4.61 -3.80 11.68
N HIS A 85 -3.84 -2.80 12.13
CA HIS A 85 -2.76 -2.20 11.33
C HIS A 85 -1.41 -2.74 11.81
N HIS A 86 -0.81 -3.62 11.02
CA HIS A 86 0.52 -4.21 11.24
C HIS A 86 1.11 -4.67 9.91
N HIS A 87 2.41 -4.97 9.87
CA HIS A 87 3.15 -5.19 8.62
C HIS A 87 2.71 -6.45 7.86
N GLY A 88 2.16 -7.45 8.58
CA GLY A 88 1.70 -8.72 8.01
C GLY A 88 0.22 -8.76 7.57
N GLY A 89 -0.51 -7.64 7.65
CA GLY A 89 -1.92 -7.56 7.25
C GLY A 89 -2.33 -6.38 6.34
N PRO A 90 -1.44 -5.52 5.80
CA PRO A 90 -1.86 -4.30 5.11
C PRO A 90 -2.74 -4.59 3.89
N PHE A 91 -2.49 -5.67 3.14
CA PHE A 91 -3.23 -5.97 1.92
C PHE A 91 -4.61 -6.56 2.18
N ARG A 92 -4.78 -7.27 3.31
CA ARG A 92 -6.12 -7.65 3.77
C ARG A 92 -6.96 -6.39 4.02
N VAL A 93 -6.41 -5.45 4.78
CA VAL A 93 -7.10 -4.19 5.10
C VAL A 93 -7.37 -3.38 3.84
N ALA A 94 -6.43 -3.35 2.89
CA ALA A 94 -6.61 -2.65 1.63
C ALA A 94 -7.78 -3.21 0.79
N VAL A 95 -7.98 -4.53 0.77
CA VAL A 95 -9.14 -5.15 0.11
C VAL A 95 -10.43 -4.84 0.86
N GLU A 96 -10.43 -4.94 2.20
CA GLU A 96 -11.60 -4.62 3.03
C GLU A 96 -12.04 -3.16 2.90
N ASP A 97 -11.09 -2.24 2.76
CA ASP A 97 -11.34 -0.80 2.61
C ASP A 97 -11.65 -0.40 1.16
N GLY A 98 -11.69 -1.35 0.21
CA GLY A 98 -11.94 -1.06 -1.21
C GLY A 98 -10.82 -0.31 -1.92
N VAL A 99 -9.61 -0.32 -1.34
CA VAL A 99 -8.42 0.36 -1.87
C VAL A 99 -7.69 -0.52 -2.88
N LEU A 100 -7.67 -1.83 -2.64
CA LEU A 100 -7.06 -2.84 -3.51
C LEU A 100 -8.16 -3.68 -4.17
N ASP A 101 -8.13 -3.79 -5.50
CA ASP A 101 -9.02 -4.71 -6.22
C ASP A 101 -8.57 -6.16 -5.94
N PRO A 102 -9.42 -7.01 -5.32
CA PRO A 102 -9.06 -8.39 -5.03
C PRO A 102 -8.82 -9.24 -6.29
N LYS A 103 -9.23 -8.80 -7.48
CA LYS A 103 -9.02 -9.50 -8.76
C LYS A 103 -7.77 -9.05 -9.51
N ARG A 104 -7.10 -7.99 -9.05
CA ARG A 104 -5.89 -7.43 -9.67
C ARG A 104 -4.60 -7.49 -8.83
N PRO A 105 -4.40 -8.45 -7.89
CA PRO A 105 -3.10 -8.70 -7.29
C PRO A 105 -2.33 -9.81 -8.01
N ILE A 106 -1.00 -9.66 -8.11
CA ILE A 106 -0.06 -10.71 -8.47
C ILE A 106 0.98 -10.79 -7.34
N GLN A 107 1.14 -11.95 -6.71
CA GLN A 107 2.15 -12.17 -5.68
C GLN A 107 3.24 -13.12 -6.18
N ILE A 108 4.49 -12.75 -5.98
CA ILE A 108 5.66 -13.46 -6.50
C ILE A 108 6.66 -13.66 -5.37
N GLY A 109 7.10 -14.91 -5.17
CA GLY A 109 8.08 -15.28 -4.14
C GLY A 109 7.47 -15.76 -2.83
N THR A 110 6.15 -15.79 -2.73
CA THR A 110 5.42 -16.27 -1.55
C THR A 110 5.84 -17.69 -1.16
N ARG A 111 6.15 -17.89 0.12
CA ARG A 111 6.53 -19.18 0.69
C ARG A 111 6.09 -19.30 2.15
N GLY A 112 5.82 -20.52 2.60
CA GLY A 112 5.36 -20.80 3.96
C GLY A 112 3.84 -20.73 4.11
N VAL A 113 3.37 -20.77 5.36
CA VAL A 113 1.94 -20.87 5.68
C VAL A 113 1.27 -19.50 5.57
N GLN A 114 0.25 -19.40 4.73
CA GLN A 114 -0.60 -18.21 4.70
C GLN A 114 -1.78 -18.38 5.63
N ARG A 115 -2.09 -17.39 6.47
CA ARG A 115 -3.31 -17.41 7.28
C ARG A 115 -4.47 -16.84 6.48
N ASN A 116 -5.52 -17.64 6.31
CA ASN A 116 -6.75 -17.19 5.65
C ASN A 116 -7.71 -16.47 6.63
N ARG A 117 -8.84 -16.02 6.09
CA ARG A 117 -9.92 -15.34 6.83
C ARG A 117 -10.50 -16.13 8.01
N TYR A 118 -10.29 -17.43 8.07
CA TYR A 118 -10.82 -18.36 9.07
C TYR A 118 -9.74 -18.91 10.04
N GLY A 119 -8.52 -18.36 10.03
CA GLY A 119 -7.43 -18.82 10.90
C GLY A 119 -6.79 -20.14 10.49
N GLY A 120 -7.18 -20.70 9.34
CA GLY A 120 -6.56 -21.89 8.74
C GLY A 120 -5.37 -21.52 7.84
N SER A 121 -4.47 -22.48 7.62
CA SER A 121 -3.45 -22.39 6.58
C SER A 121 -4.11 -22.44 5.20
N ALA A 122 -4.14 -21.33 4.46
CA ALA A 122 -4.46 -21.36 3.03
C ALA A 122 -3.18 -21.58 2.22
N THR A 123 -3.28 -22.49 1.26
CA THR A 123 -2.29 -22.74 0.21
C THR A 123 -2.69 -22.12 -1.13
N SER A 124 -3.84 -21.42 -1.20
CA SER A 124 -4.34 -20.80 -2.43
C SER A 124 -4.16 -19.29 -2.41
N PRO A 125 -3.70 -18.69 -3.52
CA PRO A 125 -3.73 -17.25 -3.68
C PRO A 125 -5.18 -16.77 -3.69
N VAL A 126 -5.39 -15.58 -3.14
CA VAL A 126 -6.55 -14.74 -3.46
C VAL A 126 -6.57 -14.42 -4.94
#